data_AF-A0A7K1BMD2-F1
#
_entry.id   AF-A0A7K1BMD2-F1
#
_cell.length_a   1.000
_cell.length_b   1.000
_cell.length_c   1.000
_cell.angle_alpha   90.00
_cell.angle_beta   90.00
_cell.angle_gamma   90.00
#
_symmetry.space_group_name_H-M   'P 1'
#
loop_
_entity.id
_entity.type
_entity.pdbx_description
1 polymer ?
#
loop_
_entity_poly.entity_id
_entity_poly.type
_entity_poly.pdbx_seq_one_letter_code
_entity_poly.pdbx_strand_id
1 'polypeptide(L)'
;MVPASLRIRAFGDAVTAGFGVDRSGAALPITDAMECRPKWIGDGTATTAGTRCSSNGSNGPGSPADEVSFSADFGMANKMSWAAQVANQLGAIDFANYAVTGSSLASWLNLPRDDDAPSEGAQHDLLERIERDDPDIVLATIGGEAILQQPAGADRTCAKSSGDGIERTQFLSCVNALLDQQLVKQRVMAIAFDVLASTQNAKLLFATYLPAEPQFSVLVPWQQTVLAEAINNQIRQAVQGVAESGASWAKRIDVVEASFQADRCPSPVIPGPRLLGRTWFTPVSRCGVGASTTPTQLAFTPVSFGTVPSASLQQVMATAAIAVIQRQAWA
;
A
#
# COMPACT_ATOMS: atom_id res chain seq x y z
N MET A 1 -19.97 -18.96 9.82
CA MET A 1 -20.58 -18.04 10.80
C MET A 1 -19.41 -17.27 11.39
N VAL A 2 -19.43 -15.95 11.41
CA VAL A 2 -18.31 -15.15 11.93
C VAL A 2 -18.28 -15.28 13.47
N PRO A 3 -17.12 -15.58 14.11
CA PRO A 3 -17.03 -15.69 15.56
C PRO A 3 -17.58 -14.46 16.29
N ALA A 4 -18.20 -14.64 17.46
CA ALA A 4 -18.77 -13.56 18.28
C ALA A 4 -17.72 -12.59 18.85
N SER A 5 -16.43 -12.91 18.71
CA SER A 5 -15.29 -12.14 19.22
C SER A 5 -14.15 -12.13 18.20
N LEU A 6 -14.36 -11.53 17.03
CA LEU A 6 -13.34 -11.45 16.00
C LEU A 6 -12.14 -10.60 16.45
N ARG A 7 -10.95 -11.19 16.39
CA ARG A 7 -9.66 -10.51 16.45
C ARG A 7 -9.11 -10.33 15.04
N ILE A 8 -8.88 -9.08 14.65
CA ILE A 8 -8.34 -8.72 13.34
C ILE A 8 -7.02 -7.96 13.53
N ARG A 9 -6.02 -8.35 12.74
CA ARG A 9 -4.76 -7.62 12.61
C ARG A 9 -4.54 -7.19 11.18
N ALA A 10 -3.82 -6.10 11.00
CA ALA A 10 -3.38 -5.68 9.67
C ALA A 10 -1.92 -5.28 9.69
N PHE A 11 -1.23 -5.53 8.58
CA PHE A 11 0.15 -5.10 8.35
C PHE A 11 0.34 -4.74 6.87
N GLY A 12 1.47 -4.13 6.55
CA GLY A 12 1.79 -3.76 5.18
C GLY A 12 2.18 -2.29 5.05
N ASP A 13 1.95 -1.75 3.86
CA ASP A 13 2.45 -0.43 3.49
C ASP A 13 1.41 0.69 3.63
N ALA A 14 1.68 1.81 2.95
CA ALA A 14 0.86 3.03 2.93
C ALA A 14 -0.63 2.77 2.62
N VAL A 15 -0.94 1.74 1.82
CA VAL A 15 -2.32 1.41 1.44
C VAL A 15 -3.08 0.86 2.63
N THR A 16 -2.51 -0.12 3.34
CA THR A 16 -3.13 -0.70 4.55
C THR A 16 -3.13 0.30 5.71
N ALA A 17 -2.09 1.15 5.81
CA ALA A 17 -2.01 2.19 6.84
C ALA A 17 -3.08 3.30 6.66
N GLY A 18 -3.61 3.46 5.44
CA GLY A 18 -4.54 4.52 5.10
C GLY A 18 -3.83 5.88 5.03
N PHE A 19 -2.73 5.94 4.30
CA PHE A 19 -1.96 7.17 4.08
C PHE A 19 -2.79 8.25 3.36
N GLY A 20 -2.47 9.52 3.65
CA GLY A 20 -3.14 10.69 3.08
C GLY A 20 -4.35 11.15 3.90
N VAL A 21 -4.57 10.53 5.05
CA VAL A 21 -5.65 10.85 5.99
C VAL A 21 -5.06 10.87 7.40
N ASP A 22 -5.44 11.88 8.19
CA ASP A 22 -5.00 11.99 9.57
C ASP A 22 -5.82 11.09 10.53
N ARG A 23 -5.43 11.09 11.80
CA ARG A 23 -6.12 10.31 12.85
C ARG A 23 -7.60 10.67 13.02
N SER A 24 -8.01 11.88 12.66
CA SER A 24 -9.40 12.34 12.75
C SER A 24 -10.25 11.85 11.58
N GLY A 25 -9.62 11.33 10.53
CA GLY A 25 -10.26 10.93 9.29
C GLY A 25 -10.29 12.05 8.24
N ALA A 26 -9.64 13.18 8.51
CA ALA A 26 -9.56 14.28 7.56
C ALA A 26 -8.48 14.02 6.50
N ALA A 27 -8.83 14.23 5.23
CA ALA A 27 -7.86 14.17 4.15
C ALA A 27 -6.77 15.23 4.36
N LEU A 28 -5.51 14.82 4.23
CA LEU A 28 -4.39 15.72 4.40
C LEU A 28 -4.12 16.51 3.11
N PRO A 29 -3.88 17.83 3.21
CA PRO A 29 -3.38 18.61 2.09
C PRO A 29 -2.09 18.01 1.53
N ILE A 30 -1.88 18.13 0.23
CA ILE A 30 -0.68 17.55 -0.42
C ILE A 30 0.63 18.13 0.14
N THR A 31 0.62 19.40 0.54
CA THR A 31 1.77 20.07 1.18
C THR A 31 2.17 19.41 2.48
N ASP A 32 1.19 18.88 3.21
CA ASP A 32 1.36 18.31 4.54
C ASP A 32 1.70 16.82 4.43
N ALA A 33 1.05 16.11 3.51
CA ALA A 33 1.39 14.73 3.15
C ALA A 33 2.86 14.62 2.68
N MET A 34 3.37 15.67 2.03
CA MET A 34 4.76 15.80 1.63
C MET A 34 5.74 15.87 2.82
N GLU A 35 5.35 16.33 3.99
CA GLU A 35 6.23 16.34 5.16
C GLU A 35 6.32 14.97 5.84
N CYS A 36 5.41 14.06 5.50
CA CYS A 36 5.33 12.71 6.03
C CYS A 36 6.06 11.66 5.19
N ARG A 37 6.82 12.10 4.19
CA ARG A 37 7.64 11.21 3.37
C ARG A 37 8.76 10.57 4.20
N PRO A 38 9.08 9.28 3.98
CA PRO A 38 10.38 8.76 4.34
C PRO A 38 11.46 9.63 3.67
N LYS A 39 12.45 10.10 4.44
CA LYS A 39 13.56 10.90 3.89
C LYS A 39 14.58 9.96 3.24
N TRP A 40 14.71 10.03 1.92
CA TRP A 40 15.72 9.26 1.21
C TRP A 40 17.13 9.81 1.47
N ILE A 41 18.04 8.93 1.87
CA ILE A 41 19.48 9.17 2.01
C ILE A 41 20.11 8.90 0.63
N GLY A 42 21.18 9.63 0.30
CA GLY A 42 21.75 9.71 -1.05
C GLY A 42 22.35 8.39 -1.60
N ASP A 43 22.40 7.34 -0.79
CA ASP A 43 22.87 5.99 -1.10
C ASP A 43 21.75 5.07 -1.64
N GLY A 44 20.49 5.51 -1.65
CA GLY A 44 19.36 4.67 -2.02
C GLY A 44 18.57 4.09 -0.85
N THR A 45 18.98 4.36 0.39
CA THR A 45 18.22 4.03 1.59
C THR A 45 17.24 5.16 1.93
N ALA A 46 16.21 4.87 2.71
CA ALA A 46 15.35 5.89 3.32
C ALA A 46 15.50 5.83 4.82
N THR A 47 15.38 6.98 5.49
CA THR A 47 15.04 7.02 6.91
C THR A 47 13.83 6.13 7.11
N THR A 48 13.86 5.34 8.16
CA THR A 48 12.91 4.27 8.47
C THR A 48 11.46 4.67 8.24
N ALA A 49 10.69 3.69 7.78
CA ALA A 49 9.25 3.76 7.62
C ALA A 49 8.58 4.15 8.95
N GLY A 50 7.57 5.02 8.88
CA GLY A 50 6.85 5.55 10.04
C GLY A 50 5.34 5.54 9.85
N THR A 51 4.59 5.94 10.88
CA THR A 51 3.12 5.98 10.86
C THR A 51 2.55 7.36 10.54
N ARG A 52 3.40 8.31 10.17
CA ARG A 52 2.97 9.69 9.90
C ARG A 52 1.99 9.77 8.73
N CYS A 53 1.03 10.67 8.85
CA CYS A 53 0.03 10.94 7.80
C CYS A 53 -0.76 9.69 7.37
N SER A 54 -0.82 8.68 8.24
CA SER A 54 -1.63 7.49 8.09
C SER A 54 -2.77 7.51 9.08
N SER A 55 -3.92 7.02 8.65
CA SER A 55 -5.14 6.96 9.48
C SER A 55 -4.98 6.12 10.76
N ASN A 56 -4.03 5.19 10.79
CA ASN A 56 -3.69 4.39 11.98
C ASN A 56 -2.58 5.00 12.86
N GLY A 57 -2.03 6.15 12.47
CA GLY A 57 -0.94 6.83 13.17
C GLY A 57 -1.43 7.88 14.17
N SER A 58 -0.63 8.10 15.21
CA SER A 58 -0.78 9.24 16.12
C SER A 58 0.01 10.47 15.65
N ASN A 59 1.00 10.26 14.79
CA ASN A 59 1.93 11.27 14.30
C ASN A 59 1.40 12.01 13.06
N GLY A 60 1.59 13.32 13.04
CA GLY A 60 1.21 14.20 11.94
C GLY A 60 2.39 14.75 11.14
N PRO A 61 2.12 15.65 10.17
CA PRO A 61 3.13 16.50 9.54
C PRO A 61 4.06 17.14 10.58
N GLY A 62 5.35 17.23 10.30
CA GLY A 62 6.36 17.80 11.20
C GLY A 62 6.85 16.94 12.37
N SER A 63 6.32 15.73 12.60
CA SER A 63 6.82 14.78 13.64
C SER A 63 8.24 14.23 13.30
N PRO A 64 8.87 13.29 14.02
CA PRO A 64 10.09 12.54 13.60
C PRO A 64 9.80 11.38 12.63
N ALA A 65 10.71 11.08 11.67
CA ALA A 65 10.37 10.41 10.38
C ALA A 65 10.29 8.90 10.50
N ASP A 66 11.14 8.46 11.40
CA ASP A 66 11.44 7.13 11.88
C ASP A 66 10.53 6.67 13.02
N GLU A 67 9.69 7.55 13.56
CA GLU A 67 8.85 7.21 14.70
C GLU A 67 7.60 6.42 14.27
N VAL A 68 7.56 5.15 14.67
CA VAL A 68 6.38 4.29 14.58
C VAL A 68 5.53 4.51 15.84
N SER A 69 4.48 5.30 15.70
CA SER A 69 3.52 5.58 16.79
C SER A 69 2.09 5.46 16.28
N PHE A 70 1.35 4.50 16.81
CA PHE A 70 -0.03 4.23 16.41
C PHE A 70 -1.02 5.07 17.21
N SER A 71 -2.17 5.37 16.61
CA SER A 71 -3.29 5.91 17.38
C SER A 71 -3.78 4.87 18.39
N ALA A 72 -4.41 5.31 19.48
CA ALA A 72 -4.86 4.42 20.57
C ALA A 72 -5.82 3.31 20.10
N ASP A 73 -6.53 3.56 19.01
CA ASP A 73 -7.52 2.69 18.38
C ASP A 73 -7.05 2.12 17.02
N PHE A 74 -5.80 2.36 16.64
CA PHE A 74 -5.20 1.95 15.37
C PHE A 74 -6.02 2.34 14.10
N GLY A 75 -6.75 3.46 14.16
CA GLY A 75 -7.58 3.97 13.07
C GLY A 75 -9.00 3.39 13.02
N MET A 76 -9.40 2.58 14.01
CA MET A 76 -10.74 1.98 14.06
C MET A 76 -11.87 3.02 14.09
N ALA A 77 -11.71 4.14 14.81
CA ALA A 77 -12.76 5.14 14.97
C ALA A 77 -12.98 5.97 13.70
N ASN A 78 -11.91 6.29 12.96
CA ASN A 78 -12.02 7.08 11.74
C ASN A 78 -12.46 6.26 10.52
N LYS A 79 -12.23 4.94 10.52
CA LYS A 79 -12.70 4.01 9.47
C LYS A 79 -12.18 4.37 8.08
N MET A 80 -10.96 4.88 7.99
CA MET A 80 -10.43 5.37 6.71
C MET A 80 -9.66 4.30 5.95
N SER A 81 -8.79 3.54 6.60
CA SER A 81 -8.14 2.40 5.94
C SER A 81 -9.13 1.28 5.65
N TRP A 82 -8.93 0.56 4.54
CA TRP A 82 -9.79 -0.56 4.19
C TRP A 82 -9.81 -1.63 5.29
N ALA A 83 -8.70 -1.83 6.00
CA ALA A 83 -8.62 -2.75 7.13
C ALA A 83 -9.53 -2.33 8.30
N ALA A 84 -9.54 -1.04 8.65
CA ALA A 84 -10.45 -0.52 9.69
C ALA A 84 -11.93 -0.61 9.24
N GLN A 85 -12.20 -0.39 7.95
CA GLN A 85 -13.54 -0.55 7.39
C GLN A 85 -14.02 -2.01 7.44
N VAL A 86 -13.16 -2.98 7.12
CA VAL A 86 -13.46 -4.41 7.24
C VAL A 86 -13.75 -4.77 8.70
N ALA A 87 -12.87 -4.36 9.62
CA ALA A 87 -13.03 -4.64 11.04
C ALA A 87 -14.34 -4.06 11.60
N ASN A 88 -14.66 -2.82 11.24
CA ASN A 88 -15.93 -2.20 11.64
C ASN A 88 -17.14 -2.93 11.05
N GLN A 89 -17.10 -3.33 9.77
CA GLN A 89 -18.23 -4.03 9.12
C GLN A 89 -18.47 -5.43 9.67
N LEU A 90 -17.42 -6.13 10.12
CA LEU A 90 -17.53 -7.45 10.75
C LEU A 90 -17.82 -7.40 12.25
N GLY A 91 -17.85 -6.21 12.85
CA GLY A 91 -18.03 -6.06 14.30
C GLY A 91 -16.86 -6.63 15.11
N ALA A 92 -15.62 -6.48 14.61
CA ALA A 92 -14.44 -6.91 15.33
C ALA A 92 -14.34 -6.19 16.68
N ILE A 93 -14.10 -6.95 17.74
CA ILE A 93 -13.98 -6.42 19.11
C ILE A 93 -12.53 -6.12 19.49
N ASP A 94 -11.58 -6.69 18.75
CA ASP A 94 -10.14 -6.52 18.95
C ASP A 94 -9.49 -6.29 17.58
N PHE A 95 -9.08 -5.04 17.33
CA PHE A 95 -8.49 -4.63 16.07
C PHE A 95 -7.18 -3.87 16.32
N ALA A 96 -6.15 -4.19 15.53
CA ALA A 96 -4.95 -3.38 15.43
C ALA A 96 -4.41 -3.38 13.99
N ASN A 97 -4.21 -2.19 13.45
CA ASN A 97 -3.56 -1.97 12.16
C ASN A 97 -2.11 -1.52 12.38
N TYR A 98 -1.18 -2.46 12.24
CA TYR A 98 0.25 -2.24 12.38
C TYR A 98 0.94 -1.89 11.05
N ALA A 99 0.18 -1.59 9.99
CA ALA A 99 0.77 -1.18 8.73
C ALA A 99 1.56 0.14 8.87
N VAL A 100 2.68 0.23 8.16
CA VAL A 100 3.64 1.33 8.25
C VAL A 100 3.92 1.87 6.85
N THR A 101 3.72 3.16 6.66
CA THR A 101 3.96 3.85 5.38
C THR A 101 5.45 3.83 5.04
N GLY A 102 5.79 3.47 3.79
CA GLY A 102 7.17 3.32 3.35
C GLY A 102 7.84 2.03 3.81
N SER A 103 7.11 1.10 4.45
CA SER A 103 7.68 -0.18 4.85
C SER A 103 7.99 -1.05 3.64
N SER A 104 9.15 -1.69 3.66
CA SER A 104 9.59 -2.56 2.57
C SER A 104 9.43 -4.03 2.95
N LEU A 105 9.33 -4.90 1.95
CA LEU A 105 9.35 -6.36 2.16
C LEU A 105 10.57 -6.82 2.97
N ALA A 106 11.74 -6.20 2.76
CA ALA A 106 12.96 -6.49 3.52
C ALA A 106 12.81 -6.13 5.00
N SER A 107 12.10 -5.03 5.32
CA SER A 107 11.87 -4.58 6.70
C SER A 107 10.98 -5.53 7.49
N TRP A 108 9.98 -6.14 6.84
CA TRP A 108 9.09 -7.13 7.46
C TRP A 108 9.78 -8.49 7.68
N LEU A 109 10.76 -8.82 6.84
CA LEU A 109 11.55 -10.06 6.91
C LEU A 109 12.84 -9.93 7.73
N ASN A 110 13.10 -8.77 8.33
CA ASN A 110 14.36 -8.46 9.02
C ASN A 110 15.61 -8.79 8.19
N LEU A 111 15.55 -8.54 6.88
CA LEU A 111 16.69 -8.79 5.99
C LEU A 111 17.69 -7.63 6.10
N PRO A 112 19.00 -7.93 6.21
CA PRO A 112 20.03 -6.90 6.16
C PRO A 112 19.92 -6.07 4.88
N ARG A 113 19.98 -4.75 5.00
CA ARG A 113 20.29 -3.80 3.94
C ARG A 113 21.77 -3.42 4.02
N ASP A 114 22.32 -2.95 2.90
CA ASP A 114 23.68 -2.42 2.87
C ASP A 114 23.86 -1.32 3.93
N ASP A 115 24.71 -1.64 4.92
CA ASP A 115 25.43 -0.94 6.00
C ASP A 115 25.00 0.43 6.60
N ASP A 116 24.02 1.18 6.07
CA ASP A 116 23.71 2.55 6.53
C ASP A 116 22.21 2.83 6.87
N ALA A 117 21.33 1.82 6.84
CA ALA A 117 19.90 2.01 7.13
C ALA A 117 19.56 1.96 8.65
N PRO A 118 18.82 2.93 9.22
CA PRO A 118 18.49 2.92 10.65
C PRO A 118 17.58 1.75 11.07
N SER A 119 17.84 1.24 12.29
CA SER A 119 17.21 0.14 13.05
C SER A 119 16.23 -0.78 12.28
N GLU A 120 16.82 -1.81 11.69
CA GLU A 120 16.19 -3.06 11.26
C GLU A 120 15.61 -3.80 12.48
N GLY A 121 14.31 -4.11 12.45
CA GLY A 121 13.64 -4.86 13.51
C GLY A 121 12.23 -4.36 13.80
N ALA A 122 11.97 -3.05 13.74
CA ALA A 122 10.70 -2.50 14.21
C ALA A 122 9.47 -3.07 13.47
N GLN A 123 9.52 -3.28 12.15
CA GLN A 123 8.40 -3.91 11.42
C GLN A 123 8.36 -5.43 11.62
N HIS A 124 9.51 -6.08 11.77
CA HIS A 124 9.56 -7.50 12.07
C HIS A 124 8.98 -7.80 13.46
N ASP A 125 9.30 -6.99 14.47
CA ASP A 125 8.72 -7.06 15.81
C ASP A 125 7.18 -6.90 15.79
N LEU A 126 6.67 -6.07 14.88
CA LEU A 126 5.22 -5.94 14.66
C LEU A 126 4.63 -7.20 14.02
N LEU A 127 5.35 -7.86 13.10
CA LEU A 127 4.94 -9.12 12.51
C LEU A 127 4.89 -10.24 13.56
N GLU A 128 5.95 -10.39 14.37
CA GLU A 128 5.99 -11.34 15.48
C GLU A 128 4.87 -11.08 16.50
N ARG A 129 4.52 -9.80 16.72
CA ARG A 129 3.38 -9.44 17.57
C ARG A 129 2.05 -9.89 16.96
N ILE A 130 1.85 -9.74 15.66
CA ILE A 130 0.65 -10.24 14.97
C ILE A 130 0.55 -11.75 15.12
N GLU A 131 1.66 -12.46 14.94
CA GLU A 131 1.74 -13.91 15.10
C GLU A 131 1.38 -14.35 16.53
N ARG A 132 1.94 -13.66 17.53
CA ARG A 132 1.66 -13.91 18.95
C ARG A 132 0.22 -13.59 19.35
N ASP A 133 -0.38 -12.58 18.72
CA ASP A 133 -1.77 -12.22 18.94
C ASP A 133 -2.74 -13.30 18.40
N ASP A 134 -2.27 -14.23 17.55
CA ASP A 134 -3.04 -15.32 16.92
C ASP A 134 -4.45 -14.89 16.47
N PRO A 135 -4.55 -13.91 15.54
CA PRO A 135 -5.83 -13.35 15.13
C PRO A 135 -6.64 -14.31 14.26
N ASP A 136 -7.95 -14.06 14.17
CA ASP A 136 -8.82 -14.78 13.23
C ASP A 136 -8.54 -14.35 11.78
N ILE A 137 -8.20 -13.07 11.58
CA ILE A 137 -7.98 -12.46 10.26
C ILE A 137 -6.74 -11.57 10.29
N VAL A 138 -5.88 -11.77 9.29
CA VAL A 138 -4.77 -10.87 8.98
C VAL A 138 -5.02 -10.24 7.62
N LEU A 139 -5.00 -8.91 7.58
CA LEU A 139 -5.24 -8.11 6.38
C LEU A 139 -3.95 -7.42 5.94
N ALA A 140 -3.59 -7.51 4.67
CA ALA A 140 -2.36 -6.89 4.18
C ALA A 140 -2.42 -6.34 2.76
N THR A 141 -1.64 -5.31 2.52
CA THR A 141 -1.26 -4.80 1.20
C THR A 141 0.23 -4.48 1.26
N ILE A 142 1.04 -5.18 0.46
CA ILE A 142 2.50 -5.08 0.52
C ILE A 142 3.13 -5.43 -0.83
N GLY A 143 4.28 -4.83 -1.12
CA GLY A 143 5.07 -5.06 -2.33
C GLY A 143 5.14 -3.87 -3.30
N GLY A 144 4.28 -2.86 -3.14
CA GLY A 144 4.28 -1.64 -3.96
C GLY A 144 5.46 -0.72 -3.64
N GLU A 145 5.88 -0.68 -2.38
CA GLU A 145 7.05 0.09 -1.91
C GLU A 145 8.38 -0.38 -2.53
N ALA A 146 8.45 -1.63 -3.04
CA ALA A 146 9.62 -2.15 -3.73
C ALA A 146 9.96 -1.37 -5.02
N ILE A 147 9.00 -0.63 -5.59
CA ILE A 147 9.14 0.03 -6.90
C ILE A 147 8.89 1.53 -6.84
N LEU A 148 8.16 2.03 -5.84
CA LEU A 148 7.62 3.40 -5.89
C LEU A 148 8.46 4.47 -5.21
N GLN A 149 9.31 4.10 -4.26
CA GLN A 149 10.04 5.09 -3.47
C GLN A 149 11.56 5.03 -3.61
N GLN A 150 12.13 3.99 -4.24
CA GLN A 150 13.58 3.91 -4.45
C GLN A 150 14.07 4.97 -5.45
N PRO A 151 15.33 5.44 -5.35
CA PRO A 151 15.92 6.29 -6.39
C PRO A 151 15.96 5.66 -7.78
N ALA A 152 15.87 4.32 -7.86
CA ALA A 152 15.71 3.53 -9.07
C ALA A 152 14.26 3.03 -9.30
N GLY A 153 13.25 3.64 -8.65
CA GLY A 153 11.85 3.25 -8.77
C GLY A 153 11.26 3.38 -10.19
N ALA A 154 10.10 2.78 -10.45
CA ALA A 154 9.53 2.75 -11.80
C ALA A 154 9.20 4.14 -12.38
N ASP A 155 8.84 5.09 -11.54
CA ASP A 155 8.63 6.49 -11.91
C ASP A 155 9.93 7.16 -12.41
N ARG A 156 11.07 6.77 -11.85
CA ARG A 156 12.39 7.31 -12.23
C ARG A 156 13.03 6.52 -13.37
N THR A 157 12.99 5.20 -13.30
CA THR A 157 13.74 4.29 -14.18
C THR A 157 12.93 3.84 -15.40
N CYS A 158 11.63 3.61 -15.23
CA CYS A 158 10.78 3.00 -16.26
C CYS A 158 9.95 4.01 -17.04
N ALA A 159 9.49 5.10 -16.41
CA ALA A 159 8.70 6.13 -17.06
C ALA A 159 9.58 7.04 -17.95
N LYS A 160 9.95 6.54 -19.13
CA LYS A 160 10.62 7.31 -20.19
C LYS A 160 9.58 7.64 -21.27
N SER A 161 9.22 8.93 -21.43
CA SER A 161 8.28 9.43 -22.48
C SER A 161 6.81 8.95 -22.36
N SER A 162 5.89 9.59 -23.11
CA SER A 162 4.43 9.62 -22.86
C SER A 162 3.50 9.35 -24.06
N GLY A 163 3.94 8.70 -25.14
CA GLY A 163 2.98 8.09 -26.06
C GLY A 163 3.54 7.08 -27.09
N ASP A 164 3.18 5.79 -26.93
CA ASP A 164 2.71 4.84 -27.96
C ASP A 164 2.55 3.40 -27.35
N GLY A 165 2.14 2.40 -28.13
CA GLY A 165 2.01 1.01 -27.65
C GLY A 165 3.35 0.30 -27.38
N ILE A 166 4.44 0.77 -28.01
CA ILE A 166 5.80 0.28 -27.79
C ILE A 166 6.27 0.71 -26.40
N GLU A 167 5.95 1.94 -26.00
CA GLU A 167 6.23 2.46 -24.66
C GLU A 167 5.53 1.66 -23.56
N ARG A 168 4.28 1.20 -23.76
CA ARG A 168 3.59 0.36 -22.75
C ARG A 168 4.34 -0.94 -22.49
N THR A 169 4.83 -1.58 -23.54
CA THR A 169 5.58 -2.85 -23.45
C THR A 169 6.94 -2.64 -22.79
N GLN A 170 7.65 -1.56 -23.15
CA GLN A 170 8.92 -1.19 -22.53
C GLN A 170 8.76 -0.84 -21.04
N PHE A 171 7.71 -0.09 -20.70
CA PHE A 171 7.39 0.26 -19.32
C PHE A 171 7.13 -1.00 -18.49
N LEU A 172 6.26 -1.90 -18.96
CA LEU A 172 5.97 -3.16 -18.27
C LEU A 172 7.21 -4.03 -18.10
N SER A 173 8.03 -4.17 -19.14
CA SER A 173 9.28 -4.94 -19.07
C SER A 173 10.24 -4.39 -18.01
N CYS A 174 10.41 -3.06 -17.96
CA CYS A 174 11.22 -2.42 -16.93
C CYS A 174 10.65 -2.61 -15.53
N VAL A 175 9.33 -2.47 -15.34
CA VAL A 175 8.66 -2.70 -14.05
C VAL A 175 8.86 -4.13 -13.57
N ASN A 176 8.70 -5.12 -14.46
CA ASN A 176 8.92 -6.53 -14.11
C ASN A 176 10.37 -6.81 -13.73
N ALA A 177 11.35 -6.21 -14.43
CA ALA A 177 12.75 -6.36 -14.04
C ALA A 177 13.05 -5.82 -12.64
N LEU A 178 12.44 -4.69 -12.26
CA LEU A 178 12.56 -4.14 -10.89
C LEU A 178 11.88 -5.07 -9.86
N LEU A 179 10.70 -5.59 -10.17
CA LEU A 179 9.98 -6.55 -9.31
C LEU A 179 10.80 -7.81 -9.05
N ASP A 180 11.41 -8.35 -10.10
CA ASP A 180 12.25 -9.55 -10.03
C ASP A 180 13.53 -9.29 -9.24
N GLN A 181 14.19 -8.14 -9.46
CA GLN A 181 15.38 -7.73 -8.71
C GLN A 181 15.08 -7.59 -7.21
N GLN A 182 13.90 -7.09 -6.86
CA GLN A 182 13.47 -6.94 -5.47
C GLN A 182 12.89 -8.23 -4.87
N LEU A 183 12.84 -9.32 -5.64
CA LEU A 183 12.30 -10.62 -5.22
C LEU A 183 10.90 -10.49 -4.62
N VAL A 184 10.04 -9.65 -5.21
CA VAL A 184 8.74 -9.29 -4.61
C VAL A 184 7.89 -10.52 -4.36
N LYS A 185 7.73 -11.41 -5.34
CA LYS A 185 6.99 -12.66 -5.17
C LYS A 185 7.57 -13.49 -4.02
N GLN A 186 8.88 -13.76 -4.04
CA GLN A 186 9.53 -14.63 -3.06
C GLN A 186 9.42 -14.07 -1.63
N ARG A 187 9.55 -12.76 -1.47
CA ARG A 187 9.45 -12.10 -0.16
C ARG A 187 8.02 -12.01 0.35
N VAL A 188 7.03 -11.75 -0.52
CA VAL A 188 5.61 -11.85 -0.14
C VAL A 188 5.27 -13.28 0.28
N MET A 189 5.76 -14.29 -0.45
CA MET A 189 5.63 -15.68 -0.06
C MET A 189 6.24 -15.94 1.32
N ALA A 190 7.48 -15.51 1.57
CA ALA A 190 8.16 -15.70 2.84
C ALA A 190 7.39 -15.10 4.03
N ILE A 191 6.93 -13.85 3.91
CA ILE A 191 6.10 -13.21 4.95
C ILE A 191 4.81 -14.00 5.19
N ALA A 192 4.18 -14.50 4.13
CA ALA A 192 2.98 -15.32 4.26
C ALA A 192 3.26 -16.67 4.93
N PHE A 193 4.40 -17.30 4.63
CA PHE A 193 4.86 -18.52 5.31
C PHE A 193 5.00 -18.27 6.81
N ASP A 194 5.67 -17.20 7.23
CA ASP A 194 5.90 -16.88 8.63
C ASP A 194 4.58 -16.68 9.38
N VAL A 195 3.72 -15.78 8.88
CA VAL A 195 2.42 -15.50 9.52
C VAL A 195 1.55 -16.75 9.63
N LEU A 196 1.46 -17.54 8.55
CA LEU A 196 0.57 -18.70 8.53
C LEU A 196 1.15 -19.90 9.29
N ALA A 197 2.46 -20.07 9.36
CA ALA A 197 3.08 -21.14 10.15
C ALA A 197 3.03 -20.85 11.66
N SER A 198 3.12 -19.57 12.04
CA SER A 198 3.14 -19.13 13.45
C SER A 198 1.75 -18.91 14.06
N THR A 199 0.68 -18.89 13.25
CA THR A 199 -0.71 -18.73 13.72
C THR A 199 -1.50 -20.03 13.61
N GLN A 200 -2.43 -20.27 14.52
CA GLN A 200 -3.24 -21.49 14.50
C GLN A 200 -4.35 -21.39 13.46
N ASN A 201 -5.12 -20.30 13.49
CA ASN A 201 -6.38 -20.19 12.72
C ASN A 201 -6.45 -18.96 11.81
N ALA A 202 -5.43 -18.09 11.82
CA ALA A 202 -5.47 -16.84 11.08
C ALA A 202 -5.71 -17.05 9.58
N LYS A 203 -6.71 -16.36 9.03
CA LYS A 203 -6.87 -16.22 7.58
C LYS A 203 -6.11 -14.99 7.10
N LEU A 204 -5.16 -15.18 6.18
CA LEU A 204 -4.34 -14.11 5.63
C LEU A 204 -4.90 -13.64 4.28
N LEU A 205 -5.24 -12.36 4.18
CA LEU A 205 -5.81 -11.78 2.98
C LEU A 205 -4.89 -10.68 2.45
N PHE A 206 -4.37 -10.88 1.24
CA PHE A 206 -3.62 -9.86 0.52
C PHE A 206 -4.54 -9.11 -0.44
N ALA A 207 -4.73 -7.81 -0.23
CA ALA A 207 -5.46 -6.98 -1.17
C ALA A 207 -4.57 -6.53 -2.33
N THR A 208 -5.15 -6.50 -3.52
CA THR A 208 -4.49 -5.95 -4.71
C THR A 208 -4.44 -4.43 -4.66
N TYR A 209 -3.38 -3.88 -5.23
CA TYR A 209 -3.23 -2.44 -5.45
C TYR A 209 -4.22 -1.94 -6.49
N LEU A 210 -4.78 -0.77 -6.21
CA LEU A 210 -5.55 0.02 -7.16
C LEU A 210 -4.66 1.16 -7.68
N PRO A 211 -4.99 1.75 -8.85
CA PRO A 211 -4.34 2.99 -9.30
C PRO A 211 -4.38 4.06 -8.20
N ALA A 212 -3.26 4.76 -8.00
CA ALA A 212 -3.17 5.80 -6.98
C ALA A 212 -4.15 6.94 -7.22
N GLU A 213 -4.49 7.63 -6.13
CA GLU A 213 -5.12 8.92 -6.22
C GLU A 213 -4.21 9.87 -7.03
N PRO A 214 -4.74 10.58 -8.05
CA PRO A 214 -3.89 11.32 -8.98
C PRO A 214 -2.99 12.38 -8.33
N GLN A 215 -3.42 12.98 -7.22
CA GLN A 215 -2.60 13.96 -6.47
C GLN A 215 -1.33 13.35 -5.86
N PHE A 216 -1.28 12.03 -5.72
CA PHE A 216 -0.16 11.30 -5.14
C PHE A 216 0.66 10.54 -6.17
N SER A 217 0.43 10.72 -7.47
CA SER A 217 1.15 9.98 -8.51
C SER A 217 1.78 10.91 -9.54
N VAL A 218 3.02 10.61 -9.93
CA VAL A 218 3.70 11.28 -11.05
C VAL A 218 3.59 10.50 -12.36
N LEU A 219 3.02 9.30 -12.32
CA LEU A 219 2.81 8.44 -13.48
C LEU A 219 1.51 8.87 -14.20
N VAL A 220 1.50 8.81 -15.53
CA VAL A 220 0.25 9.01 -16.27
C VAL A 220 -0.72 7.84 -16.01
N PRO A 221 -2.05 8.01 -16.19
CA PRO A 221 -3.04 7.02 -15.77
C PRO A 221 -2.76 5.60 -16.28
N TRP A 222 -2.37 5.44 -17.55
CA TRP A 222 -2.08 4.11 -18.08
C TRP A 222 -0.85 3.45 -17.44
N GLN A 223 0.16 4.24 -17.05
CA GLN A 223 1.36 3.74 -16.36
C GLN A 223 1.02 3.28 -14.95
N GLN A 224 0.11 3.99 -14.25
CA GLN A 224 -0.39 3.58 -12.94
C GLN A 224 -1.12 2.23 -13.03
N THR A 225 -1.99 2.07 -14.03
CA THR A 225 -2.70 0.80 -14.29
C THR A 225 -1.70 -0.33 -14.53
N VAL A 226 -0.72 -0.14 -15.43
CA VAL A 226 0.29 -1.18 -15.73
C VAL A 226 1.13 -1.53 -14.50
N LEU A 227 1.52 -0.53 -13.71
CA LEU A 227 2.31 -0.75 -12.50
C LEU A 227 1.51 -1.55 -11.45
N ALA A 228 0.26 -1.14 -11.18
CA ALA A 228 -0.61 -1.85 -10.25
C ALA A 228 -0.86 -3.30 -10.73
N GLU A 229 -1.14 -3.51 -12.01
CA GLU A 229 -1.32 -4.84 -12.61
C GLU A 229 -0.08 -5.73 -12.43
N ALA A 230 1.12 -5.18 -12.66
CA ALA A 230 2.38 -5.91 -12.51
C ALA A 230 2.63 -6.33 -11.05
N ILE A 231 2.44 -5.42 -10.08
CA ILE A 231 2.58 -5.74 -8.65
C ILE A 231 1.52 -6.77 -8.22
N ASN A 232 0.27 -6.59 -8.64
CA ASN A 232 -0.83 -7.50 -8.33
C ASN A 232 -0.58 -8.90 -8.87
N ASN A 233 0.06 -9.02 -10.03
CA ASN A 233 0.47 -10.31 -10.57
C ASN A 233 1.51 -11.00 -9.66
N GLN A 234 2.47 -10.26 -9.09
CA GLN A 234 3.43 -10.82 -8.13
C GLN A 234 2.74 -11.29 -6.85
N ILE A 235 1.78 -10.51 -6.32
CA ILE A 235 0.97 -10.90 -5.15
C ILE A 235 0.18 -12.18 -5.45
N ARG A 236 -0.54 -12.23 -6.57
CA ARG A 236 -1.31 -13.43 -6.97
C ARG A 236 -0.42 -14.66 -7.07
N GLN A 237 0.72 -14.53 -7.74
CA GLN A 237 1.67 -15.64 -7.87
C GLN A 237 2.29 -16.05 -6.54
N ALA A 238 2.48 -15.12 -5.61
CA ALA A 238 2.95 -15.42 -4.27
C ALA A 238 1.90 -16.21 -3.48
N VAL A 239 0.65 -15.74 -3.45
CA VAL A 239 -0.46 -16.44 -2.79
C VAL A 239 -0.68 -17.82 -3.39
N GLN A 240 -0.65 -17.94 -4.72
CA GLN A 240 -0.73 -19.23 -5.40
C GLN A 240 0.43 -20.16 -4.99
N GLY A 241 1.67 -19.65 -4.96
CA GLY A 241 2.84 -20.44 -4.55
C GLY A 241 2.74 -20.92 -3.10
N VAL A 242 2.15 -20.13 -2.20
CA VAL A 242 1.85 -20.54 -0.82
C VAL A 242 0.79 -21.65 -0.81
N ALA A 243 -0.32 -21.47 -1.53
CA ALA A 243 -1.40 -22.45 -1.64
C ALA A 243 -0.92 -23.81 -2.21
N GLU A 244 0.07 -23.78 -3.10
CA GLU A 244 0.68 -24.95 -3.73
C GLU A 244 1.79 -25.61 -2.89
N SER A 245 2.16 -25.03 -1.74
CA SER A 245 3.24 -25.57 -0.87
C SER A 245 2.94 -26.94 -0.26
N GLY A 246 1.66 -27.34 -0.24
CA GLY A 246 1.21 -28.59 0.40
C GLY A 246 1.11 -28.52 1.92
N ALA A 247 1.42 -27.37 2.54
CA ALA A 247 1.23 -27.17 3.97
C ALA A 247 -0.25 -27.19 4.35
N SER A 248 -0.59 -27.73 5.53
CA SER A 248 -1.98 -27.83 6.00
C SER A 248 -2.65 -26.46 6.14
N TRP A 249 -1.88 -25.46 6.55
CA TRP A 249 -2.32 -24.08 6.72
C TRP A 249 -2.42 -23.29 5.40
N ALA A 250 -1.90 -23.82 4.29
CA ALA A 250 -1.83 -23.11 3.00
C ALA A 250 -3.20 -22.74 2.40
N LYS A 251 -4.29 -23.33 2.89
CA LYS A 251 -5.66 -22.99 2.49
C LYS A 251 -6.20 -21.73 3.19
N ARG A 252 -5.47 -21.19 4.16
CA ARG A 252 -5.88 -20.02 4.94
C ARG A 252 -5.48 -18.69 4.30
N ILE A 253 -4.99 -18.68 3.07
CA ILE A 253 -4.58 -17.47 2.34
C ILE A 253 -5.48 -17.22 1.14
N ASP A 254 -5.79 -15.96 0.85
CA ASP A 254 -6.52 -15.56 -0.36
C ASP A 254 -6.12 -14.16 -0.83
N VAL A 255 -6.48 -13.84 -2.08
CA VAL A 255 -6.30 -12.51 -2.68
C VAL A 255 -7.63 -11.77 -2.66
N VAL A 256 -7.61 -10.54 -2.15
CA VAL A 256 -8.74 -9.61 -2.27
C VAL A 256 -8.58 -8.82 -3.56
N GLU A 257 -9.31 -9.25 -4.59
CA GLU A 257 -9.36 -8.58 -5.88
C GLU A 257 -10.37 -7.42 -5.86
N ALA A 258 -9.86 -6.20 -5.76
CA ALA A 258 -10.63 -4.99 -6.01
C ALA A 258 -10.46 -4.59 -7.47
N SER A 259 -11.57 -4.33 -8.18
CA SER A 259 -11.52 -3.86 -9.56
C SER A 259 -11.88 -2.37 -9.64
N PHE A 260 -11.05 -1.61 -10.34
CA PHE A 260 -11.29 -0.22 -10.69
C PHE A 260 -10.80 0.04 -12.11
N GLN A 261 -11.63 0.66 -12.96
CA GLN A 261 -11.25 1.04 -14.32
C GLN A 261 -10.82 2.51 -14.35
N ALA A 262 -9.52 2.78 -14.16
CA ALA A 262 -8.96 4.12 -14.30
C ALA A 262 -9.15 4.71 -15.72
N ASP A 263 -9.23 3.86 -16.74
CA ASP A 263 -9.40 4.25 -18.15
C ASP A 263 -10.74 4.94 -18.44
N ARG A 264 -11.73 4.89 -17.53
CA ARG A 264 -13.00 5.63 -17.65
C ARG A 264 -12.91 7.08 -17.15
N CYS A 265 -11.76 7.51 -16.65
CA CYS A 265 -11.49 8.85 -16.17
C CYS A 265 -10.45 9.54 -17.06
N PRO A 266 -10.82 10.08 -18.24
CA PRO A 266 -9.92 10.93 -19.00
C PRO A 266 -9.72 12.24 -18.22
N SER A 267 -8.72 12.26 -17.34
CA SER A 267 -8.19 13.51 -16.82
C SER A 267 -7.52 14.22 -17.99
N PRO A 268 -7.93 15.44 -18.37
CA PRO A 268 -7.14 16.22 -19.31
C PRO A 268 -5.79 16.46 -18.64
N VAL A 269 -4.75 15.78 -19.11
CA VAL A 269 -3.44 15.88 -18.52
C VAL A 269 -2.82 17.18 -19.01
N ILE A 270 -2.63 18.17 -18.13
CA ILE A 270 -1.98 19.43 -18.52
C ILE A 270 -0.47 19.24 -18.37
N PRO A 271 0.32 19.47 -19.44
CA PRO A 271 1.77 19.56 -19.35
C PRO A 271 2.18 20.65 -18.34
N GLY A 272 2.84 20.25 -17.27
CA GLY A 272 3.51 21.12 -16.31
C GLY A 272 4.91 21.56 -16.79
N PRO A 273 5.57 22.46 -16.04
CA PRO A 273 6.91 22.95 -16.38
C PRO A 273 7.91 21.80 -16.47
N ARG A 274 8.86 21.89 -17.42
CA ARG A 274 9.94 20.90 -17.54
C ARG A 274 10.91 21.04 -16.37
N LEU A 275 10.89 20.07 -15.46
CA LEU A 275 11.91 19.92 -14.41
C LEU A 275 12.70 18.65 -14.69
N LEU A 276 14.04 18.71 -14.59
CA LEU A 276 14.97 17.60 -14.87
C LEU A 276 14.81 16.99 -16.29
N GLY A 277 14.43 17.79 -17.28
CA GLY A 277 14.28 17.34 -18.67
C GLY A 277 13.01 16.56 -18.99
N ARG A 278 12.04 16.47 -18.06
CA ARG A 278 10.77 15.75 -18.25
C ARG A 278 9.57 16.68 -18.22
N THR A 279 8.55 16.39 -19.02
CA THR A 279 7.25 17.06 -18.96
C THR A 279 6.43 16.42 -17.84
N TRP A 280 6.07 17.21 -16.84
CA TRP A 280 5.26 16.76 -15.71
C TRP A 280 3.78 16.89 -16.03
N PHE A 281 2.94 16.20 -15.29
CA PHE A 281 1.53 16.11 -15.61
C PHE A 281 0.71 16.42 -14.37
N THR A 282 -0.14 17.45 -14.46
CA THR A 282 -1.11 17.74 -13.40
C THR A 282 -2.42 17.05 -13.76
N PRO A 283 -2.89 16.08 -12.95
CA PRO A 283 -4.24 15.58 -13.12
C PRO A 283 -5.23 16.64 -12.65
N VAL A 284 -6.08 17.12 -13.55
CA VAL A 284 -7.27 17.89 -13.17
C VAL A 284 -8.40 16.89 -12.94
N SER A 285 -8.87 16.83 -11.70
CA SER A 285 -9.96 15.94 -11.29
C SER A 285 -11.23 16.21 -12.11
N ARG A 286 -11.68 15.19 -12.85
CA ARG A 286 -13.02 15.14 -13.47
C ARG A 286 -13.83 13.90 -13.07
N CYS A 287 -13.50 13.28 -11.94
CA CYS A 287 -14.21 12.10 -11.47
C CYS A 287 -14.82 12.35 -10.09
N GLY A 288 -16.16 12.42 -10.05
CA GLY A 288 -16.97 12.59 -8.84
C GLY A 288 -18.11 13.60 -9.03
N VAL A 289 -19.34 13.17 -8.73
CA VAL A 289 -20.51 14.05 -8.63
C VAL A 289 -20.27 15.01 -7.45
N GLY A 290 -20.02 16.29 -7.75
CA GLY A 290 -19.86 17.34 -6.73
C GLY A 290 -18.46 17.96 -6.57
N ALA A 291 -17.50 17.74 -7.49
CA ALA A 291 -16.19 18.38 -7.40
C ALA A 291 -16.29 19.91 -7.61
N SER A 292 -16.08 20.67 -6.53
CA SER A 292 -15.98 22.14 -6.54
C SER A 292 -14.73 22.59 -7.29
N THR A 293 -14.94 23.38 -8.33
CA THR A 293 -13.89 24.05 -9.11
C THR A 293 -13.39 25.27 -8.35
N THR A 294 -12.41 25.11 -7.47
CA THR A 294 -11.63 26.26 -7.00
C THR A 294 -10.14 26.00 -7.23
N PRO A 295 -9.48 26.72 -8.16
CA PRO A 295 -8.06 26.53 -8.44
C PRO A 295 -7.25 27.15 -7.29
N THR A 296 -6.95 26.36 -6.27
CA THR A 296 -5.90 26.71 -5.31
C THR A 296 -4.54 26.38 -5.94
N GLN A 297 -3.61 27.32 -5.82
CA GLN A 297 -2.25 27.25 -6.37
C GLN A 297 -1.61 25.89 -6.03
N LEU A 298 -1.47 25.04 -7.06
CA LEU A 298 -0.77 23.78 -6.96
C LEU A 298 0.73 24.05 -6.80
N ALA A 299 1.22 23.93 -5.57
CA ALA A 299 2.65 23.84 -5.31
C ALA A 299 3.17 22.54 -5.96
N PHE A 300 3.86 22.69 -7.08
CA PHE A 300 4.45 21.61 -7.86
C PHE A 300 5.60 20.95 -7.09
N THR A 301 5.48 19.64 -6.80
CA THR A 301 6.63 18.86 -6.31
C THR A 301 6.51 17.40 -6.76
N PRO A 302 7.59 16.77 -7.26
CA PRO A 302 7.52 15.45 -7.89
C PRO A 302 7.56 14.35 -6.82
N VAL A 303 6.42 13.73 -6.51
CA VAL A 303 6.37 12.59 -5.58
C VAL A 303 5.35 11.57 -6.06
N SER A 304 5.83 10.34 -6.31
CA SER A 304 4.97 9.20 -6.63
C SER A 304 4.78 8.34 -5.39
N PHE A 305 3.63 8.46 -4.72
CA PHE A 305 3.06 7.40 -3.88
C PHE A 305 2.13 6.54 -4.75
N GLY A 306 2.64 6.04 -5.88
CA GLY A 306 1.88 5.54 -7.03
C GLY A 306 0.89 4.39 -6.81
N THR A 307 0.60 4.02 -5.56
CA THR A 307 -0.40 3.04 -5.15
C THR A 307 -1.37 3.49 -4.05
N VAL A 308 -1.28 4.69 -3.47
CA VAL A 308 -2.19 5.11 -2.37
C VAL A 308 -3.59 5.41 -2.92
N PRO A 309 -4.62 4.61 -2.57
CA PRO A 309 -5.97 4.81 -3.08
C PRO A 309 -6.70 5.90 -2.30
N SER A 310 -7.65 6.60 -2.94
CA SER A 310 -8.59 7.49 -2.23
C SER A 310 -9.49 6.73 -1.25
N ALA A 311 -10.15 7.48 -0.36
CA ALA A 311 -11.15 6.94 0.57
C ALA A 311 -12.23 6.08 -0.13
N SER A 312 -12.69 6.48 -1.32
CA SER A 312 -13.65 5.67 -2.10
C SER A 312 -13.06 4.35 -2.57
N LEU A 313 -11.78 4.33 -2.96
CA LEU A 313 -11.10 3.12 -3.40
C LEU A 313 -10.75 2.20 -2.21
N GLN A 314 -10.41 2.77 -1.05
CA GLN A 314 -10.31 2.03 0.23
C GLN A 314 -11.63 1.29 0.55
N GLN A 315 -12.79 1.92 0.32
CA GLN A 315 -14.10 1.29 0.49
C GLN A 315 -14.39 0.17 -0.53
N VAL A 316 -13.90 0.30 -1.76
CA VAL A 316 -13.98 -0.79 -2.76
C VAL A 316 -13.16 -1.99 -2.28
N MET A 317 -11.94 -1.76 -1.78
CA MET A 317 -11.07 -2.82 -1.21
C MET A 317 -11.73 -3.50 -0.01
N ALA A 318 -12.30 -2.72 0.92
CA ALA A 318 -12.99 -3.25 2.08
C ALA A 318 -14.20 -4.13 1.70
N THR A 319 -15.02 -3.65 0.76
CA THR A 319 -16.18 -4.41 0.24
C THR A 319 -15.74 -5.74 -0.39
N ALA A 320 -14.68 -5.71 -1.20
CA ALA A 320 -14.12 -6.91 -1.81
C ALA A 320 -13.60 -7.90 -0.75
N ALA A 321 -12.91 -7.41 0.29
CA ALA A 321 -12.42 -8.23 1.38
C ALA A 321 -13.56 -8.91 2.14
N ILE A 322 -14.62 -8.18 2.47
CA ILE A 322 -15.82 -8.72 3.11
C ILE A 322 -16.45 -9.83 2.26
N ALA A 323 -16.51 -9.65 0.94
CA ALA A 323 -17.05 -10.68 0.05
C ALA A 323 -16.18 -11.94 0.00
N VAL A 324 -14.84 -11.82 0.06
CA VAL A 324 -13.93 -12.98 0.18
C VAL A 324 -14.15 -13.68 1.51
N ILE A 325 -14.13 -12.91 2.60
CA ILE A 325 -14.40 -13.36 3.97
C ILE A 325 -15.70 -14.15 4.00
N GLN A 326 -16.83 -13.58 3.60
CA GLN A 326 -18.14 -14.24 3.66
C GLN A 326 -18.25 -15.51 2.81
N ARG A 327 -17.55 -15.59 1.67
CA ARG A 327 -17.59 -16.76 0.76
C ARG A 327 -16.82 -17.96 1.31
N GLN A 328 -15.71 -17.72 2.00
CA GLN A 328 -14.98 -18.79 2.65
C GLN A 328 -15.71 -19.18 3.93
N ALA A 329 -16.39 -20.34 3.95
CA ALA A 329 -17.04 -20.84 5.15
C ALA A 329 -16.06 -20.76 6.35
N TRP A 330 -16.46 -20.01 7.38
CA TRP A 330 -15.73 -19.85 8.64
C TRP A 330 -16.04 -21.05 9.54
N ALA A 331 -15.56 -22.22 9.14
CA ALA A 331 -15.69 -23.47 9.88
C ALA A 331 -14.33 -24.18 9.90
#